data_AF-E5L9F3-F1
#
_entry.id   AF-E5L9F3-F1
#
_cell.length_a   1.000
_cell.length_b   1.000
_cell.length_c   1.000
_cell.angle_alpha   90.00
_cell.angle_beta   90.00
_cell.angle_gamma   90.00
#
_symmetry.space_group_name_H-M   'P 1'
#
loop_
_entity.id
_entity.type
_entity.pdbx_description
1 polymer ?
#
loop_
_entity_poly.entity_id
_entity_poly.type
_entity_poly.pdbx_seq_one_letter_code
_entity_poly.pdbx_strand_id
1 'polypeptide(L)'
;GLLHRQYNLPPQKDTIPVPNNGYVVLRFRADNPGFWFFHCHFLFHITIGMNLVLQVGTNADLPPVPPGFPTCGDHKAPIPIN
;
A
#
# COMPACT_ATOMS: atom_id res chain seq x y z
N GLY A 1 -7.14 -8.43 -26.26
CA GLY A 1 -6.83 -7.06 -25.79
C GLY A 1 -5.51 -6.63 -26.42
N LEU A 2 -5.43 -5.41 -26.94
CA LEU A 2 -4.36 -4.91 -27.82
C LEU A 2 -3.02 -4.58 -27.12
N LEU A 3 -2.86 -4.95 -25.85
CA LEU A 3 -1.64 -4.68 -25.09
C LEU A 3 -0.62 -5.79 -25.27
N HIS A 4 0.60 -5.44 -25.67
CA HIS A 4 1.73 -6.34 -25.53
C HIS A 4 2.09 -6.48 -24.05
N ARG A 5 1.93 -7.69 -23.51
CA ARG A 5 2.25 -8.03 -22.11
C ARG A 5 3.42 -9.00 -22.06
N GLN A 6 4.49 -8.64 -21.35
CA GLN A 6 5.62 -9.53 -21.14
C GLN A 6 5.32 -10.46 -19.95
N TYR A 7 5.12 -11.75 -20.21
CA TYR A 7 4.77 -12.72 -19.17
C TYR A 7 5.93 -13.58 -18.68
N ASN A 8 7.00 -13.75 -19.47
CA ASN A 8 8.08 -14.67 -19.11
C ASN A 8 9.03 -14.05 -18.09
N LEU A 9 9.31 -12.75 -18.20
CA LEU A 9 10.19 -11.99 -17.30
C LEU A 9 9.79 -10.50 -17.27
N PRO A 10 8.62 -10.14 -16.71
CA PRO A 10 8.28 -8.73 -16.51
C PRO A 10 9.24 -8.08 -15.49
N PRO A 11 9.51 -6.77 -15.59
CA PRO A 11 10.26 -6.05 -14.56
C PRO A 11 9.57 -6.16 -13.19
N GLN A 12 10.34 -6.52 -12.16
CA GLN A 12 9.88 -6.46 -10.77
C GLN A 12 10.26 -5.10 -10.18
N LYS A 13 9.28 -4.36 -9.68
CA LYS A 13 9.43 -2.99 -9.17
C LYS A 13 8.40 -2.74 -8.06
N ASP A 14 8.67 -1.79 -7.18
CA ASP A 14 7.72 -1.26 -6.20
C ASP A 14 6.85 -0.11 -6.76
N THR A 15 7.41 0.67 -7.69
CA THR A 15 6.80 1.91 -8.19
C THR A 15 6.81 1.95 -9.72
N ILE A 16 5.71 2.43 -10.31
CA ILE A 16 5.57 2.63 -11.75
C ILE A 16 4.66 3.84 -12.02
N PRO A 17 5.04 4.78 -12.89
CA PRO A 17 4.16 5.87 -13.28
C PRO A 17 3.00 5.33 -14.12
N VAL A 18 1.79 5.80 -13.82
CA VAL A 18 0.62 5.55 -14.67
C VAL A 18 0.62 6.62 -15.78
N PRO A 19 0.62 6.24 -17.06
CA PRO A 19 0.55 7.21 -18.15
C PRO A 19 -0.74 8.03 -18.11
N ASN A 20 -0.66 9.31 -18.51
CA ASN A 20 -1.85 10.16 -18.65
C ASN A 20 -2.86 9.51 -19.60
N ASN A 21 -4.12 9.44 -19.18
CA ASN A 21 -5.21 8.78 -19.92
C ASN A 21 -4.90 7.32 -20.30
N GLY A 22 -4.00 6.67 -19.56
CA GLY A 22 -3.59 5.28 -19.76
C GLY A 22 -3.85 4.44 -18.53
N TYR A 23 -3.16 3.30 -18.46
CA TYR A 23 -3.22 2.39 -17.33
C TYR A 23 -1.94 1.58 -17.22
N VAL A 24 -1.78 0.92 -16.10
CA VAL A 24 -0.74 -0.05 -15.82
C VAL A 24 -1.40 -1.36 -15.42
N VAL A 25 -0.86 -2.48 -15.90
CA VAL A 25 -1.25 -3.82 -15.44
C VAL A 25 -0.11 -4.35 -14.57
N LEU A 26 -0.38 -4.53 -13.29
CA LEU A 26 0.57 -5.09 -12.32
C LEU A 26 0.17 -6.51 -11.92
N ARG A 27 1.16 -7.29 -11.49
CA ARG A 27 0.99 -8.63 -10.92
C ARG A 27 1.86 -8.70 -9.67
N PHE A 28 1.28 -9.13 -8.57
CA PHE A 28 2.01 -9.46 -7.35
C PHE A 28 1.50 -10.79 -6.81
N ARG A 29 2.30 -11.43 -5.94
CA ARG A 29 1.89 -12.61 -5.18
C ARG A 29 1.47 -12.13 -3.79
N ALA A 30 0.30 -12.54 -3.33
CA ALA A 30 -0.22 -12.18 -2.02
C ALA A 30 0.24 -13.19 -0.96
N ASP A 31 1.55 -13.28 -0.74
CA ASP A 31 2.22 -14.25 0.13
C ASP A 31 2.83 -13.64 1.40
N ASN A 32 2.56 -12.36 1.66
CA ASN A 32 3.04 -11.65 2.84
C ASN A 32 1.86 -11.04 3.62
N PRO A 33 1.36 -11.72 4.67
CA PRO A 33 0.21 -11.25 5.45
C PRO A 33 0.44 -9.87 6.07
N GLY A 34 -0.57 -9.01 6.00
CA GLY A 34 -0.47 -7.64 6.47
C GLY A 34 -1.43 -6.68 5.79
N PHE A 35 -1.36 -5.42 6.23
CA PHE A 35 -2.04 -4.29 5.60
C PHE A 35 -1.00 -3.48 4.81
N TRP A 36 -1.06 -3.58 3.48
CA TRP A 36 -0.10 -2.95 2.58
C TRP A 36 -0.67 -1.66 2.01
N PHE A 37 0.08 -0.58 2.16
CA PHE A 37 -0.32 0.72 1.65
C PHE A 37 0.09 0.88 0.19
N PHE A 38 -0.89 1.08 -0.69
CA PHE A 38 -0.67 1.29 -2.12
C PHE A 38 -1.24 2.65 -2.52
N HIS A 39 -0.38 3.55 -3.00
CA HIS A 39 -0.76 4.95 -3.15
C HIS A 39 -0.03 5.65 -4.29
N CYS A 40 -0.52 6.83 -4.65
CA CYS A 40 0.24 7.75 -5.49
C CYS A 40 1.40 8.33 -4.68
N HIS A 41 2.63 8.23 -5.20
CA HIS A 41 3.82 8.74 -4.51
C HIS A 41 4.05 10.25 -4.70
N PHE A 42 3.01 10.99 -5.11
CA PHE A 42 3.03 12.45 -5.16
C PHE A 42 2.31 13.01 -3.94
N LEU A 43 3.02 13.79 -3.12
CA LEU A 43 2.58 14.21 -1.78
C LEU A 43 1.16 14.80 -1.77
N PHE A 44 0.87 15.68 -2.73
CA PHE A 44 -0.47 16.27 -2.82
C PHE A 44 -1.55 15.21 -3.04
N HIS A 45 -1.34 14.26 -3.96
CA HIS A 45 -2.32 13.22 -4.29
C HIS A 45 -2.54 12.22 -3.15
N ILE A 46 -1.48 11.80 -2.45
CA ILE A 46 -1.65 10.92 -1.27
C ILE A 46 -2.45 11.62 -0.18
N THR A 47 -2.17 12.90 0.11
CA THR A 47 -2.85 13.67 1.16
C THR A 47 -4.33 13.88 0.86
N ILE A 48 -4.72 14.06 -0.41
CA ILE A 48 -6.13 14.21 -0.80
C ILE A 48 -6.86 12.87 -1.03
N GLY A 49 -6.24 11.73 -0.72
CA GLY A 49 -6.92 10.43 -0.68
C GLY A 49 -6.65 9.48 -1.85
N MET A 50 -5.65 9.74 -2.70
CA MET A 50 -5.28 8.82 -3.78
C MET A 50 -4.44 7.64 -3.26
N ASN A 51 -5.07 6.81 -2.44
CA ASN A 51 -4.48 5.67 -1.76
C ASN A 51 -5.50 4.56 -1.52
N LEU A 52 -5.02 3.35 -1.29
CA LEU A 52 -5.79 2.19 -0.86
C LEU A 52 -4.93 1.31 0.06
N VAL A 53 -5.60 0.47 0.85
CA VAL A 53 -4.95 -0.55 1.69
C VAL A 53 -5.32 -1.93 1.16
N LEU A 54 -4.31 -2.76 0.90
CA LEU A 54 -4.47 -4.17 0.55
C LEU A 54 -4.30 -5.01 1.82
N GLN A 55 -5.36 -5.70 2.23
CA GLN A 55 -5.25 -6.72 3.26
C GLN A 55 -4.85 -8.05 2.60
N VAL A 56 -3.71 -8.60 3.04
CA VAL A 56 -3.25 -9.94 2.67
C VAL A 56 -3.38 -10.84 3.91
N GLY A 57 -4.09 -11.95 3.77
CA GLY A 57 -4.35 -12.86 4.88
C GLY A 57 -5.39 -12.36 5.89
N THR A 58 -5.44 -13.04 7.03
CA THR A 58 -6.34 -12.80 8.16
C THR A 58 -5.55 -12.39 9.41
N ASN A 59 -6.23 -11.99 10.47
CA ASN A 59 -5.59 -11.67 11.75
C ASN A 59 -4.79 -12.85 12.34
N ALA A 60 -5.17 -14.10 12.01
CA ALA A 60 -4.45 -15.28 12.46
C ALA A 60 -3.10 -15.48 11.74
N ASP A 61 -2.94 -14.88 10.57
CA ASP A 61 -1.72 -14.96 9.76
C ASP A 61 -0.70 -13.87 10.14
N LEU A 62 -1.08 -12.92 11.00
CA LEU A 62 -0.22 -11.82 11.45
C LEU A 62 0.71 -12.26 12.59
N PRO A 63 1.95 -11.75 12.64
CA PRO A 63 2.81 -11.95 13.80
C PRO A 63 2.21 -11.27 15.05
N PRO A 64 2.57 -11.73 16.26
CA PRO A 64 2.16 -11.05 17.48
C PRO A 64 2.71 -9.62 17.51
N VAL A 65 1.92 -8.72 18.07
CA VAL A 65 2.31 -7.32 18.25
C VAL A 65 3.56 -7.25 19.14
N PRO A 66 4.63 -6.54 18.73
CA PRO A 66 5.84 -6.40 19.55
C PRO A 66 5.56 -5.78 20.93
N PRO A 67 6.32 -6.13 21.99
CA PRO A 67 6.17 -5.48 23.29
C PRO A 67 6.37 -3.96 23.21
N GLY A 68 5.46 -3.19 23.83
CA GLY A 68 5.53 -1.73 23.83
C GLY A 68 5.14 -1.07 22.51
N PHE A 69 4.50 -1.79 21.59
CA PHE A 69 3.99 -1.20 20.35
C PHE A 69 2.90 -0.16 20.65
N PRO A 70 2.95 1.05 20.05
CA PRO A 70 1.97 2.09 20.29
C PRO A 70 0.55 1.65 19.92
N THR A 71 -0.39 2.03 20.77
CA THR A 71 -1.82 1.85 20.61
C THR A 71 -2.50 3.18 20.32
N CYS A 72 -3.75 3.11 19.86
CA CYS A 72 -4.56 4.30 19.66
C CYS A 72 -4.64 5.10 20.98
N GLY A 73 -4.15 6.35 20.95
CA GLY A 73 -4.11 7.23 22.11
C GLY A 73 -2.72 7.44 22.73
N ASP A 74 -1.70 6.67 22.32
CA ASP A 74 -0.32 6.90 22.77
C ASP A 74 0.31 8.13 22.09
N HIS A 75 -0.16 8.49 20.89
CA HIS A 75 0.26 9.68 20.15
C HIS A 75 -0.72 10.84 20.33
N LYS A 76 -0.95 11.27 21.57
CA LYS A 76 -1.67 12.53 21.82
C LYS A 76 -0.77 13.70 21.46
N ALA A 77 -1.31 14.65 20.69
CA ALA A 77 -0.65 15.92 20.50
C ALA A 77 -0.39 16.57 21.88
N PRO A 78 0.73 17.28 22.08
CA PRO A 78 1.02 17.97 23.34
C PRO A 78 -0.06 19.01 23.73
N ILE A 79 -0.88 19.40 22.75
CA ILE A 79 -1.91 20.42 22.88
C ILE A 79 -3.27 19.72 22.70
N PRO A 80 -4.17 19.78 23.69
CA PRO A 80 -5.54 19.31 23.52
C PRO A 80 -6.23 20.14 22.44
N ILE A 81 -6.71 19.50 21.37
CA ILE A 81 -7.66 20.11 20.45
C ILE A 81 -9.02 20.16 21.15
N ASN A 82 -9.30 21.29 21.79
CA ASN A 82 -10.62 21.64 22.31
C ASN A 82 -11.48 22.22 21.19
#